data_AF-A0A0A1UAY1-F1
#
_entry.id   AF-A0A0A1UAY1-F1
#
_cell.length_a   1.000
_cell.length_b   1.000
_cell.length_c   1.000
_cell.angle_alpha   90.00
_cell.angle_beta   90.00
_cell.angle_gamma   90.00
#
_symmetry.space_group_name_H-M   'P 1'
#
loop_
_entity.id
_entity.type
_entity.pdbx_description
1 polymer ?
#
loop_
_entity_poly.entity_id
_entity_poly.type
_entity_poly.pdbx_seq_one_letter_code
_entity_poly.pdbx_strand_id
1 'polypeptide(L)'
;MLLPLLLICFTLTQADEQTKHVQTMLIVLGYSCGSNGADGQMGPSTKAAIKQFQSDYGLAVDGIAGPQTIAKLEQLTNYSAQTQYVQTMLIQLGYSCGSSGADGFNGPSTVAAITQFQKDYGLKVDGDAGPETIAKLEQLTNPSSGYSEETKHIQTMLILLGFSCGSSGADGYMGPSTVQAITQFQIKYGLKVDGDAGPETIAKLEQLTNYSAQTKHVQTMLIQLGYNCGPTGADGFDGTQTIAAIKQFQSDYGLQVDGIAGPQTIAKLEELTSGKPSSGSGSPAIQPVGGNVNSNNQNSSPYPPCQSQTRCHQEVYYNQCDGRWKYSMYSDRGNTGNTICTSGCGPTAMAMVVATFKDRSVTPVQMAQYSMDHGMKNDNEGTYWEFFCSVASKYGMRCEQRSCSDMNYIRSKIDAGALGIASMAPGQWTQGGHFISINSFDGDMLWAHDPNYREGKSVSQKISTFKSECKQFWILQK
;
A
#
# COMPACT_ATOMS: atom_id res chain seq x y z
N MET A 1 -3.19 -60.77 12.87
CA MET A 1 -4.39 -60.20 13.51
C MET A 1 -4.48 -58.74 13.11
N LEU A 2 -5.45 -58.37 12.27
CA LEU A 2 -6.02 -57.03 12.21
C LEU A 2 -7.40 -57.17 11.53
N LEU A 3 -8.43 -56.82 12.30
CA LEU A 3 -9.85 -56.72 11.98
C LEU A 3 -10.12 -55.26 11.47
N PRO A 4 -11.36 -54.86 11.11
CA PRO A 4 -11.76 -54.51 9.75
C PRO A 4 -12.32 -53.06 9.61
N LEU A 5 -12.92 -52.80 8.44
CA LEU A 5 -13.77 -51.66 8.04
C LEU A 5 -14.53 -50.94 9.18
N LEU A 6 -14.61 -49.60 9.11
CA LEU A 6 -15.89 -48.89 8.92
C LEU A 6 -15.73 -47.44 8.42
N LEU A 7 -16.46 -47.14 7.34
CA LEU A 7 -17.17 -45.89 7.00
C LEU A 7 -16.54 -44.53 7.33
N ILE A 8 -16.24 -43.75 6.28
CA ILE A 8 -16.93 -42.47 6.07
C ILE A 8 -17.37 -42.39 4.61
N CYS A 9 -18.70 -42.39 4.44
CA CYS A 9 -19.42 -42.06 3.24
C CYS A 9 -19.32 -40.53 3.03
N PHE A 10 -18.86 -40.08 1.86
CA PHE A 10 -19.14 -38.73 1.37
C PHE A 10 -19.43 -38.82 -0.13
N THR A 11 -20.63 -39.28 -0.47
CA THR A 11 -21.28 -38.94 -1.73
C THR A 11 -21.78 -37.51 -1.63
N LEU A 12 -21.14 -36.59 -2.35
CA LEU A 12 -21.75 -35.46 -3.07
C LEU A 12 -20.64 -34.89 -3.97
N THR A 13 -20.79 -35.10 -5.27
CA THR A 13 -19.91 -34.61 -6.35
C THR A 13 -19.84 -33.08 -6.30
N GLN A 14 -18.72 -32.50 -5.86
CA GLN A 14 -18.44 -31.11 -6.18
C GLN A 14 -18.20 -31.02 -7.70
N ALA A 15 -19.02 -30.23 -8.38
CA ALA A 15 -18.79 -29.86 -9.77
C ALA A 15 -17.41 -29.19 -9.87
N ASP A 16 -16.60 -29.63 -10.82
CA ASP A 16 -15.32 -28.99 -11.07
C ASP A 16 -15.53 -27.78 -11.98
N GLU A 17 -15.22 -26.60 -11.49
CA GLU A 17 -15.41 -25.33 -12.21
C GLU A 17 -14.57 -25.29 -13.50
N GLN A 18 -13.41 -25.97 -13.55
CA GLN A 18 -12.65 -26.13 -14.80
C GLN A 18 -13.39 -26.99 -15.82
N THR A 19 -13.99 -28.10 -15.39
CA THR A 19 -14.81 -28.96 -16.25
C THR A 19 -16.02 -28.21 -16.79
N LYS A 20 -16.69 -27.42 -15.94
CA LYS A 20 -17.82 -26.56 -16.32
C LYS A 20 -17.43 -25.56 -17.39
N HIS A 21 -16.25 -24.96 -17.24
CA HIS A 21 -15.69 -24.01 -18.19
C HIS A 21 -15.42 -24.65 -19.55
N VAL A 22 -14.79 -25.83 -19.58
CA VAL A 22 -14.56 -26.60 -20.82
C VAL A 22 -15.89 -27.01 -21.48
N GLN A 23 -16.86 -27.49 -20.71
CA GLN A 23 -18.19 -27.84 -21.21
C GLN A 23 -18.89 -26.64 -21.85
N THR A 24 -18.76 -25.45 -21.24
CA THR A 24 -19.36 -24.21 -21.76
C THR A 24 -18.79 -23.86 -23.13
N MET A 25 -17.46 -23.87 -23.28
CA MET A 25 -16.82 -23.59 -24.56
C MET A 25 -17.18 -24.62 -25.64
N LEU A 26 -17.26 -25.90 -25.29
CA LEU A 26 -17.68 -26.96 -26.20
C LEU A 26 -19.13 -26.77 -26.68
N ILE A 27 -20.06 -26.48 -25.77
CA ILE A 27 -21.47 -26.26 -26.11
C ILE A 27 -21.62 -25.06 -27.04
N VAL A 28 -20.90 -23.96 -26.78
CA VAL A 28 -20.91 -22.75 -27.63
C VAL A 28 -20.45 -23.06 -29.05
N LEU A 29 -19.44 -23.92 -29.20
CA LEU A 29 -18.95 -24.36 -30.51
C LEU A 29 -19.81 -25.47 -31.15
N GLY A 30 -20.94 -25.82 -30.53
CA GLY A 30 -21.91 -26.78 -31.06
C GLY A 30 -21.68 -28.25 -30.63
N TYR A 31 -20.74 -28.51 -29.72
CA TYR A 31 -20.46 -29.85 -29.22
C TYR A 31 -21.34 -30.18 -28.01
N SER A 32 -22.17 -31.21 -28.13
CA SER A 32 -23.10 -31.61 -27.06
C SER A 32 -22.38 -32.30 -25.90
N CYS A 33 -22.44 -31.70 -24.71
CA CYS A 33 -21.97 -32.31 -23.45
C CYS A 33 -23.06 -33.16 -22.76
N GLY A 34 -24.17 -33.47 -23.44
CA GLY A 34 -25.31 -34.21 -22.89
C GLY A 34 -26.45 -33.31 -22.41
N SER A 35 -27.54 -33.91 -21.92
CA SER A 35 -28.78 -33.20 -21.56
C SER A 35 -28.64 -32.23 -20.38
N ASN A 36 -27.63 -32.43 -19.54
CA ASN A 36 -27.39 -31.61 -18.35
C ASN A 36 -26.50 -30.37 -18.64
N GLY A 37 -26.00 -30.22 -19.86
CA GLY A 37 -25.17 -29.08 -20.26
C GLY A 37 -23.84 -29.00 -19.51
N ALA A 38 -23.45 -27.80 -19.10
CA ALA A 38 -22.23 -27.54 -18.33
C ALA A 38 -22.46 -27.81 -16.83
N ASP A 39 -22.61 -29.08 -16.47
CA ASP A 39 -22.88 -29.52 -15.09
C ASP A 39 -21.62 -29.67 -14.21
N GLY A 40 -20.44 -29.47 -14.79
CA GLY A 40 -19.14 -29.56 -14.14
C GLY A 40 -18.70 -30.99 -13.86
N GLN A 41 -19.34 -31.97 -14.50
CA GLN A 41 -18.98 -33.38 -14.39
C GLN A 41 -18.28 -33.88 -15.66
N MET A 42 -17.11 -34.50 -15.49
CA MET A 42 -16.34 -35.07 -16.59
C MET A 42 -16.89 -36.44 -17.01
N GLY A 43 -18.17 -36.47 -17.41
CA GLY A 43 -18.91 -37.66 -17.78
C GLY A 43 -18.64 -38.15 -19.22
N PRO A 44 -19.24 -39.29 -19.63
CA PRO A 44 -19.03 -39.87 -20.95
C PRO A 44 -19.36 -38.91 -22.12
N SER A 45 -20.42 -38.12 -22.00
CA SER A 45 -20.83 -37.14 -23.01
C SER A 45 -19.82 -35.99 -23.13
N THR A 46 -19.34 -35.43 -22.01
CA THR A 46 -18.28 -34.41 -22.02
C THR A 46 -16.99 -34.93 -22.65
N LYS A 47 -16.57 -36.16 -22.31
CA LYS A 47 -15.38 -36.79 -22.91
C LYS A 47 -15.55 -37.04 -24.42
N ALA A 48 -16.76 -37.43 -24.86
CA ALA A 48 -17.06 -37.59 -26.28
C ALA A 48 -17.02 -36.24 -27.02
N ALA A 49 -17.56 -35.17 -26.42
CA ALA A 49 -17.50 -33.82 -26.97
C ALA A 49 -16.05 -33.32 -27.10
N ILE A 50 -15.20 -33.54 -26.08
CA ILE A 50 -13.77 -33.21 -26.13
C ILE A 50 -13.09 -33.98 -27.26
N LYS A 51 -13.33 -35.29 -27.41
CA LYS A 51 -12.74 -36.10 -28.49
C LYS A 51 -13.20 -35.62 -29.87
N GLN A 52 -14.47 -35.26 -30.02
CA GLN A 52 -14.97 -34.75 -31.28
C GLN A 52 -14.32 -33.42 -31.64
N PHE A 53 -14.27 -32.48 -30.69
CA PHE A 53 -13.58 -31.21 -30.87
C PHE A 53 -12.09 -31.40 -31.21
N GLN A 54 -11.39 -32.27 -30.47
CA GLN A 54 -9.99 -32.59 -30.75
C GLN A 54 -9.80 -33.12 -32.18
N SER A 55 -10.69 -34.01 -32.63
CA SER A 55 -10.68 -34.55 -33.99
C SER A 55 -10.89 -33.45 -35.04
N ASP A 56 -11.89 -32.59 -34.84
CA ASP A 56 -12.26 -31.55 -35.83
C ASP A 56 -11.16 -30.49 -36.02
N TYR A 57 -10.36 -30.24 -34.98
CA TYR A 57 -9.30 -29.23 -35.00
C TYR A 57 -7.88 -29.82 -35.03
N GLY A 58 -7.74 -31.12 -35.30
CA GLY A 58 -6.44 -31.78 -35.51
C GLY A 58 -5.55 -31.86 -34.26
N LEU A 59 -6.15 -31.97 -33.07
CA LEU A 59 -5.47 -32.14 -31.78
C LEU A 59 -5.35 -33.63 -31.43
N ALA A 60 -4.56 -33.95 -30.39
CA ALA A 60 -4.50 -35.31 -29.85
C ALA A 60 -5.87 -35.75 -29.31
N VAL A 61 -6.44 -36.84 -29.83
CA VAL A 61 -7.80 -37.32 -29.50
C VAL A 61 -7.80 -38.24 -28.28
N ASP A 62 -7.40 -37.72 -27.13
CA ASP A 62 -7.33 -38.46 -25.87
C ASP A 62 -8.61 -38.30 -25.00
N GLY A 63 -9.46 -37.32 -25.32
CA GLY A 63 -10.63 -36.98 -24.54
C GLY A 63 -10.31 -36.25 -23.24
N ILE A 64 -9.12 -35.66 -23.14
CA ILE A 64 -8.64 -34.87 -22.01
C ILE A 64 -8.52 -33.41 -22.48
N ALA A 65 -9.14 -32.48 -21.74
CA ALA A 65 -8.99 -31.06 -21.98
C ALA A 65 -7.64 -30.54 -21.45
N GLY A 66 -6.55 -30.96 -22.09
CA GLY A 66 -5.20 -30.47 -21.79
C GLY A 66 -4.97 -29.04 -22.33
N PRO A 67 -3.79 -28.44 -22.05
CA PRO A 67 -3.51 -27.04 -22.36
C PRO A 67 -3.74 -26.65 -23.83
N GLN A 68 -3.41 -27.53 -24.78
CA GLN A 68 -3.62 -27.26 -26.21
C GLN A 68 -5.11 -27.27 -26.60
N THR A 69 -5.88 -28.19 -26.01
CA THR A 69 -7.34 -28.25 -26.18
C THR A 69 -7.99 -26.99 -25.61
N ILE A 70 -7.60 -26.60 -24.39
CA ILE A 70 -8.13 -25.39 -23.71
C ILE A 70 -7.80 -24.14 -24.52
N ALA A 71 -6.54 -23.92 -24.88
CA ALA A 71 -6.14 -22.73 -25.64
C ALA A 71 -6.88 -22.62 -26.98
N LYS A 72 -7.17 -23.74 -27.64
CA LYS A 72 -7.92 -23.74 -28.89
C LYS A 72 -9.40 -23.42 -28.67
N LEU A 73 -10.01 -23.96 -27.60
CA LEU A 73 -11.38 -23.63 -27.20
C LEU A 73 -11.52 -22.14 -26.89
N GLU A 74 -10.62 -21.57 -26.09
CA GLU A 74 -10.61 -20.14 -25.73
C GLU A 74 -10.44 -19.24 -26.96
N GLN A 75 -9.51 -19.61 -27.86
CA GLN A 75 -9.29 -18.89 -29.11
C GLN A 75 -10.56 -18.83 -29.97
N LEU A 76 -11.24 -19.96 -30.15
CA LEU A 76 -12.39 -20.07 -31.04
C LEU A 76 -13.67 -19.47 -30.44
N THR A 77 -13.75 -19.41 -29.11
CA THR A 77 -14.89 -18.81 -28.39
C THR A 77 -14.70 -17.31 -28.13
N ASN A 78 -13.52 -16.76 -28.43
CA ASN A 78 -13.16 -15.39 -28.06
C ASN A 78 -13.39 -15.14 -26.55
N TYR A 79 -13.09 -16.15 -25.74
CA TYR A 79 -13.19 -16.08 -24.29
C TYR A 79 -12.11 -15.15 -23.74
N SER A 80 -12.47 -14.29 -22.80
CA SER A 80 -11.48 -13.52 -22.05
C SER A 80 -11.94 -13.17 -20.63
N ALA A 81 -10.99 -13.10 -19.70
CA ALA A 81 -11.23 -12.60 -18.34
C ALA A 81 -11.76 -11.15 -18.35
N GLN A 82 -11.36 -10.35 -19.34
CA GLN A 82 -11.87 -8.98 -19.53
C GLN A 82 -13.36 -8.98 -19.90
N THR A 83 -13.80 -9.89 -20.75
CA THR A 83 -15.22 -10.06 -21.09
C THR A 83 -16.02 -10.47 -19.85
N GLN A 84 -15.49 -11.38 -19.04
CA GLN A 84 -16.14 -11.82 -17.81
C GLN A 84 -16.28 -10.67 -16.81
N TYR A 85 -15.26 -9.82 -16.72
CA TYR A 85 -15.26 -8.63 -15.90
C TYR A 85 -16.32 -7.62 -16.37
N VAL A 86 -16.39 -7.34 -17.68
CA VAL A 86 -17.41 -6.48 -18.29
C VAL A 86 -18.83 -7.00 -18.05
N GLN A 87 -19.06 -8.30 -18.25
CA GLN A 87 -20.37 -8.93 -18.00
C GLN A 87 -20.78 -8.81 -16.52
N THR A 88 -19.84 -9.00 -15.59
CA THR A 88 -20.10 -8.85 -14.15
C THR A 88 -20.62 -7.44 -13.85
N MET A 89 -19.97 -6.41 -14.41
CA MET A 89 -20.38 -5.03 -14.22
C MET A 89 -21.73 -4.73 -14.88
N LEU A 90 -21.95 -5.20 -16.12
CA LEU A 90 -23.22 -5.05 -16.82
C LEU A 90 -24.39 -5.67 -16.04
N ILE A 91 -24.21 -6.89 -15.52
CA ILE A 91 -25.21 -7.59 -14.72
C ILE A 91 -25.53 -6.83 -13.42
N GLN A 92 -24.52 -6.27 -12.75
CA GLN A 92 -24.71 -5.45 -11.55
C GLN A 92 -25.55 -4.19 -11.84
N LEU A 93 -25.40 -3.59 -13.02
CA LEU A 93 -26.21 -2.45 -13.45
C LEU A 93 -27.58 -2.85 -14.03
N GLY A 94 -27.91 -4.14 -14.03
CA GLY A 94 -29.20 -4.66 -14.49
C GLY A 94 -29.28 -4.99 -15.99
N TYR A 95 -28.15 -4.97 -16.72
CA TYR A 95 -28.10 -5.38 -18.13
C TYR A 95 -27.96 -6.89 -18.23
N SER A 96 -28.85 -7.55 -18.98
CA SER A 96 -28.81 -9.00 -19.16
C SER A 96 -27.74 -9.40 -20.17
N CYS A 97 -26.74 -10.18 -19.72
CA CYS A 97 -25.75 -10.83 -20.59
C CYS A 97 -26.19 -12.25 -21.03
N GLY A 98 -27.49 -12.57 -20.95
CA GLY A 98 -28.02 -13.90 -21.22
C GLY A 98 -28.15 -14.79 -19.97
N SER A 99 -28.62 -16.02 -20.15
CA SER A 99 -28.91 -16.96 -19.06
C SER A 99 -27.66 -17.48 -18.33
N SER A 100 -26.51 -17.43 -18.99
CA SER A 100 -25.23 -17.92 -18.46
C SER A 100 -24.52 -16.91 -17.54
N GLY A 101 -24.97 -15.65 -17.50
CA GLY A 101 -24.37 -14.62 -16.65
C GLY A 101 -22.98 -14.18 -17.11
N ALA A 102 -22.05 -14.02 -16.16
CA ALA A 102 -20.67 -13.63 -16.43
C ALA A 102 -19.81 -14.87 -16.76
N ASP A 103 -19.95 -15.37 -17.98
CA ASP A 103 -19.30 -16.59 -18.49
C ASP A 103 -18.00 -16.33 -19.27
N GLY A 104 -17.63 -15.07 -19.46
CA GLY A 104 -16.45 -14.63 -20.21
C GLY A 104 -16.58 -14.72 -21.73
N PHE A 105 -17.76 -15.10 -22.23
CA PHE A 105 -18.03 -15.24 -23.66
C PHE A 105 -18.57 -13.93 -24.26
N ASN A 106 -17.88 -13.40 -25.27
CA ASN A 106 -18.34 -12.19 -25.96
C ASN A 106 -19.41 -12.50 -27.01
N GLY A 107 -20.50 -13.12 -26.57
CA GLY A 107 -21.60 -13.55 -27.42
C GLY A 107 -22.61 -12.46 -27.77
N PRO A 108 -23.64 -12.79 -28.58
CA PRO A 108 -24.67 -11.85 -29.01
C PRO A 108 -25.38 -11.13 -27.86
N SER A 109 -25.65 -11.83 -26.74
CA SER A 109 -26.26 -11.23 -25.55
C SER A 109 -25.32 -10.25 -24.84
N THR A 110 -24.02 -10.53 -24.78
CA THR A 110 -23.01 -9.65 -24.20
C THR A 110 -22.84 -8.40 -25.07
N VAL A 111 -22.71 -8.56 -26.38
CA VAL A 111 -22.64 -7.44 -27.35
C VAL A 111 -23.91 -6.59 -27.29
N ALA A 112 -25.09 -7.21 -27.17
CA ALA A 112 -26.35 -6.49 -27.00
C ALA A 112 -26.39 -5.70 -25.68
N ALA A 113 -25.92 -6.28 -24.58
CA ALA A 113 -25.82 -5.60 -23.29
C ALA A 113 -24.85 -4.41 -23.35
N ILE A 114 -23.67 -4.58 -23.96
CA ILE A 114 -22.70 -3.49 -24.20
C ILE A 114 -23.32 -2.40 -25.06
N THR A 115 -23.94 -2.77 -26.18
CA THR A 115 -24.59 -1.83 -27.10
C THR A 115 -25.69 -1.03 -26.41
N GLN A 116 -26.48 -1.67 -25.55
CA GLN A 116 -27.54 -1.01 -24.80
C GLN A 116 -26.98 -0.06 -23.74
N PHE A 117 -25.98 -0.52 -23.00
CA PHE A 117 -25.26 0.33 -22.04
C PHE A 117 -24.64 1.56 -22.72
N GLN A 118 -23.97 1.39 -23.86
CA GLN A 118 -23.40 2.50 -24.63
C GLN A 118 -24.46 3.52 -25.05
N LYS A 119 -25.64 3.06 -25.48
CA LYS A 119 -26.78 3.95 -25.81
C LYS A 119 -27.27 4.71 -24.59
N ASP A 120 -27.47 4.03 -23.47
CA ASP A 120 -28.04 4.62 -22.26
C ASP A 120 -27.15 5.72 -21.65
N TYR A 121 -25.83 5.60 -21.83
CA TYR A 121 -24.85 6.54 -21.29
C TYR A 121 -24.18 7.45 -22.33
N GLY A 122 -24.70 7.48 -23.56
CA GLY A 122 -24.26 8.40 -24.61
C GLY A 122 -22.82 8.17 -25.11
N LEU A 123 -22.35 6.93 -25.05
CA LEU A 123 -21.04 6.52 -25.56
C LEU A 123 -21.10 6.20 -27.05
N LYS A 124 -19.93 6.01 -27.67
CA LYS A 124 -19.85 5.43 -29.01
C LYS A 124 -20.51 4.05 -29.01
N VAL A 125 -21.52 3.86 -29.86
CA VAL A 125 -22.30 2.63 -29.95
C VAL A 125 -21.69 1.71 -31.00
N ASP A 126 -20.70 0.93 -30.60
CA ASP A 126 -20.01 -0.05 -31.46
C ASP A 126 -20.16 -1.49 -30.98
N GLY A 127 -20.78 -1.72 -29.81
CA GLY A 127 -20.97 -3.04 -29.23
C GLY A 127 -19.69 -3.65 -28.66
N ASP A 128 -18.60 -2.89 -28.65
CA ASP A 128 -17.30 -3.28 -28.12
C ASP A 128 -17.06 -2.63 -26.75
N ALA A 129 -16.62 -3.41 -25.77
CA ALA A 129 -16.22 -2.88 -24.47
C ALA A 129 -14.81 -2.25 -24.54
N GLY A 130 -14.67 -1.18 -25.32
CA GLY A 130 -13.45 -0.37 -25.38
C GLY A 130 -13.22 0.44 -24.09
N PRO A 131 -12.07 1.15 -23.98
CA PRO A 131 -11.68 1.85 -22.75
C PRO A 131 -12.74 2.81 -22.19
N GLU A 132 -13.46 3.54 -23.04
CA GLU A 132 -14.53 4.47 -22.62
C GLU A 132 -15.74 3.73 -22.02
N THR A 133 -16.08 2.58 -22.60
CA THR A 133 -17.19 1.74 -22.12
C THR A 133 -16.84 1.08 -20.79
N ILE A 134 -15.62 0.55 -20.67
CA ILE A 134 -15.13 -0.05 -19.42
C ILE A 134 -15.06 0.99 -18.30
N ALA A 135 -14.49 2.15 -18.56
CA ALA A 135 -14.40 3.21 -17.57
C ALA A 135 -15.77 3.68 -17.06
N LYS A 136 -16.76 3.74 -17.97
CA LYS A 136 -18.13 4.09 -17.58
C LYS A 136 -18.80 2.98 -16.76
N LEU A 137 -18.57 1.71 -17.10
CA LEU A 137 -19.06 0.57 -16.32
C LEU A 137 -18.48 0.55 -14.91
N GLU A 138 -17.16 0.74 -14.79
CA GLU A 138 -16.45 0.79 -13.51
C GLU A 138 -16.94 1.94 -12.63
N GLN A 139 -17.10 3.14 -13.23
CA GLN A 139 -17.65 4.32 -12.55
C GLN A 139 -19.01 4.02 -11.88
N LEU A 140 -19.87 3.25 -12.53
CA LEU A 140 -21.25 3.04 -12.11
C LEU A 140 -21.43 1.83 -11.18
N THR A 141 -20.55 0.84 -11.27
CA THR A 141 -20.64 -0.42 -10.51
C THR A 141 -19.88 -0.43 -9.20
N ASN A 142 -18.90 0.46 -9.07
CA ASN A 142 -18.07 0.56 -7.88
C ASN A 142 -17.99 2.00 -7.34
N PRO A 143 -19.06 2.52 -6.71
CA PRO A 143 -19.04 3.86 -6.11
C PRO A 143 -18.02 4.02 -4.97
N SER A 144 -17.49 2.91 -4.43
CA SER A 144 -16.71 2.91 -3.17
C SER A 144 -15.33 2.26 -3.26
N SER A 145 -14.84 1.83 -4.44
CA SER A 145 -13.50 1.20 -4.58
C SER A 145 -12.56 1.87 -5.60
N GLY A 146 -13.01 2.85 -6.38
CA GLY A 146 -12.16 3.57 -7.36
C GLY A 146 -11.76 4.99 -6.93
N TYR A 147 -12.38 5.54 -5.88
CA TYR A 147 -12.00 6.83 -5.33
C TYR A 147 -10.77 6.67 -4.44
N SER A 148 -9.72 7.40 -4.75
CA SER A 148 -8.56 7.53 -3.89
C SER A 148 -8.14 8.99 -3.78
N GLU A 149 -7.93 9.44 -2.54
CA GLU A 149 -7.30 10.74 -2.25
C GLU A 149 -5.92 10.85 -2.91
N GLU A 150 -5.21 9.74 -3.06
CA GLU A 150 -3.93 9.67 -3.77
C GLU A 150 -4.11 9.93 -5.27
N THR A 151 -5.15 9.35 -5.89
CA THR A 151 -5.43 9.58 -7.31
C THR A 151 -5.90 11.01 -7.56
N LYS A 152 -6.74 11.55 -6.67
CA LYS A 152 -7.16 12.95 -6.72
C LYS A 152 -5.97 13.89 -6.65
N HIS A 153 -5.00 13.51 -5.83
CA HIS A 153 -3.78 14.24 -5.65
C HIS A 153 -2.87 14.19 -6.89
N ILE A 154 -2.69 13.01 -7.49
CA ILE A 154 -1.98 12.84 -8.77
C ILE A 154 -2.63 13.69 -9.87
N GLN A 155 -3.95 13.65 -9.99
CA GLN A 155 -4.69 14.47 -10.95
C GLN A 155 -4.48 15.98 -10.71
N THR A 156 -4.46 16.41 -9.45
CA THR A 156 -4.21 17.81 -9.08
C THR A 156 -2.83 18.26 -9.55
N MET A 157 -1.79 17.46 -9.30
CA MET A 157 -0.42 17.76 -9.76
C MET A 157 -0.32 17.78 -11.29
N LEU A 158 -0.96 16.84 -11.98
CA LEU A 158 -1.02 16.80 -13.44
C LEU A 158 -1.67 18.05 -14.02
N ILE A 159 -2.83 18.46 -13.49
CA ILE A 159 -3.56 19.66 -13.94
C ILE A 159 -2.72 20.93 -13.73
N LEU A 160 -2.04 21.06 -12.59
CA LEU A 160 -1.15 22.20 -12.32
C LEU A 160 0.02 22.30 -13.31
N LEU A 161 0.55 21.15 -13.74
CA LEU A 161 1.60 21.09 -14.75
C LEU A 161 1.07 21.20 -16.20
N GLY A 162 -0.24 21.42 -16.36
CA GLY A 162 -0.91 21.64 -17.65
C GLY A 162 -1.38 20.37 -18.37
N PHE A 163 -1.45 19.23 -17.69
CA PHE A 163 -1.97 17.98 -18.23
C PHE A 163 -3.43 17.80 -17.86
N SER A 164 -4.32 17.75 -18.86
CA SER A 164 -5.77 17.63 -18.62
C SER A 164 -6.14 16.21 -18.20
N CYS A 165 -6.81 16.08 -17.05
CA CYS A 165 -7.44 14.83 -16.60
C CYS A 165 -8.91 14.72 -17.06
N GLY A 166 -9.28 15.38 -18.17
CA GLY A 166 -10.65 15.41 -18.69
C GLY A 166 -11.53 16.48 -18.03
N SER A 167 -12.83 16.48 -18.35
CA SER A 167 -13.79 17.50 -17.90
C SER A 167 -14.08 17.48 -16.40
N SER A 168 -13.88 16.33 -15.75
CA SER A 168 -14.10 16.15 -14.31
C SER A 168 -12.94 16.69 -13.44
N GLY A 169 -11.78 16.95 -14.04
CA GLY A 169 -10.60 17.45 -13.33
C GLY A 169 -10.04 16.44 -12.32
N ALA A 170 -9.73 16.91 -11.10
CA ALA A 170 -9.25 16.07 -10.01
C ALA A 170 -10.43 15.49 -9.22
N ASP A 171 -11.03 14.42 -9.75
CA ASP A 171 -12.21 13.77 -9.20
C ASP A 171 -11.91 12.59 -8.26
N GLY A 172 -10.65 12.16 -8.18
CA GLY A 172 -10.19 11.05 -7.35
C GLY A 172 -10.25 9.69 -7.99
N TYR A 173 -10.57 9.59 -9.28
CA TYR A 173 -10.74 8.32 -9.99
C TYR A 173 -9.65 8.11 -11.04
N MET A 174 -9.08 6.90 -11.08
CA MET A 174 -8.02 6.54 -12.03
C MET A 174 -8.65 6.14 -13.38
N GLY A 175 -9.36 7.09 -14.00
CA GLY A 175 -10.03 6.89 -15.29
C GLY A 175 -9.09 7.06 -16.50
N PRO A 176 -9.57 6.77 -17.72
CA PRO A 176 -8.77 6.84 -18.95
C PRO A 176 -8.13 8.21 -19.19
N SER A 177 -8.83 9.31 -18.87
CA SER A 177 -8.28 10.66 -19.00
C SER A 177 -7.12 10.91 -18.02
N THR A 178 -7.16 10.33 -16.82
CA THR A 178 -6.07 10.38 -15.84
C THR A 178 -4.87 9.55 -16.32
N VAL A 179 -5.11 8.33 -16.79
CA VAL A 179 -4.08 7.45 -17.36
C VAL A 179 -3.43 8.11 -18.59
N GLN A 180 -4.22 8.77 -19.43
CA GLN A 180 -3.73 9.54 -20.57
C GLN A 180 -2.87 10.72 -20.10
N ALA A 181 -3.30 11.47 -19.10
CA ALA A 181 -2.52 12.57 -18.53
C ALA A 181 -1.18 12.08 -17.94
N ILE A 182 -1.19 10.95 -17.22
CA ILE A 182 0.01 10.27 -16.73
C ILE A 182 0.93 9.87 -17.88
N THR A 183 0.38 9.24 -18.92
CA THR A 183 1.12 8.81 -20.11
C THR A 183 1.79 10.00 -20.79
N GLN A 184 1.08 11.11 -20.98
CA GLN A 184 1.62 12.34 -21.58
C GLN A 184 2.70 12.97 -20.71
N PHE A 185 2.52 12.95 -19.40
CA PHE A 185 3.53 13.41 -18.45
C PHE A 185 4.79 12.55 -18.52
N GLN A 186 4.65 11.22 -18.51
CA GLN A 186 5.77 10.27 -18.64
C GLN A 186 6.54 10.49 -19.95
N ILE A 187 5.83 10.66 -21.08
CA ILE A 187 6.45 10.99 -22.38
C ILE A 187 7.24 12.30 -22.30
N LYS A 188 6.64 13.38 -21.77
CA LYS A 188 7.27 14.71 -21.71
C LYS A 188 8.56 14.71 -20.88
N TYR A 189 8.58 13.96 -19.78
CA TYR A 189 9.70 13.96 -18.84
C TYR A 189 10.63 12.74 -18.96
N GLY A 190 10.46 11.92 -20.00
CA GLY A 190 11.34 10.80 -20.31
C GLY A 190 11.30 9.66 -19.29
N LEU A 191 10.13 9.41 -18.69
CA LEU A 191 9.89 8.31 -17.76
C LEU A 191 9.45 7.04 -18.51
N LYS A 192 9.39 5.90 -17.79
CA LYS A 192 8.73 4.69 -18.31
C LYS A 192 7.27 5.01 -18.67
N VAL A 193 6.88 4.73 -19.91
CA VAL A 193 5.53 5.04 -20.44
C VAL A 193 4.66 3.80 -20.30
N ASP A 194 3.99 3.67 -19.16
CA ASP A 194 3.07 2.58 -18.86
C ASP A 194 1.67 3.07 -18.48
N GLY A 195 1.46 4.38 -18.37
CA GLY A 195 0.19 4.97 -17.98
C GLY A 195 -0.11 4.85 -16.49
N ASP A 196 0.81 4.28 -15.71
CA ASP A 196 0.68 4.08 -14.28
C ASP A 196 1.43 5.19 -13.51
N ALA A 197 0.79 5.74 -12.49
CA ALA A 197 1.45 6.65 -11.56
C ALA A 197 2.31 5.85 -10.55
N GLY A 198 3.31 5.13 -11.04
CA GLY A 198 4.29 4.44 -10.22
C GLY A 198 5.20 5.41 -9.43
N PRO A 199 6.06 4.90 -8.55
CA PRO A 199 6.88 5.72 -7.65
C PRO A 199 7.72 6.80 -8.35
N GLU A 200 8.29 6.49 -9.52
CA GLU A 200 9.08 7.45 -10.30
C GLU A 200 8.22 8.58 -10.90
N THR A 201 7.02 8.24 -11.38
CA THR A 201 6.04 9.20 -11.89
C THR A 201 5.58 10.13 -10.77
N ILE A 202 5.22 9.59 -9.61
CA ILE A 202 4.78 10.36 -8.44
C ILE A 202 5.90 11.27 -7.94
N ALA A 203 7.09 10.74 -7.73
CA ALA A 203 8.22 11.54 -7.25
C ALA A 203 8.53 12.71 -8.21
N LYS A 204 8.40 12.49 -9.52
CA LYS A 204 8.60 13.56 -10.50
C LYS A 204 7.49 14.61 -10.49
N LEU A 205 6.23 14.20 -10.31
CA LEU A 205 5.08 15.10 -10.13
C LEU A 205 5.26 15.98 -8.89
N GLU A 206 5.60 15.38 -7.76
CA GLU A 206 5.82 16.10 -6.49
C GLU A 206 7.00 17.06 -6.59
N GLN A 207 8.10 16.64 -7.21
CA GLN A 207 9.27 17.50 -7.45
C GLN A 207 8.91 18.74 -8.28
N LEU A 208 8.19 18.55 -9.39
CA LEU A 208 7.88 19.63 -10.33
C LEU A 208 6.80 20.59 -9.81
N THR A 209 5.97 20.12 -8.87
CA THR A 209 4.91 20.93 -8.28
C THR A 209 5.29 21.50 -6.90
N ASN A 210 6.44 21.12 -6.34
CA ASN A 210 6.87 21.49 -4.99
C ASN A 210 5.83 21.13 -3.91
N TYR A 211 5.20 19.96 -4.06
CA TYR A 211 4.17 19.46 -3.15
C TYR A 211 4.74 18.98 -1.81
N SER A 212 3.99 19.19 -0.72
CA SER A 212 4.29 18.72 0.63
C SER A 212 3.02 18.27 1.38
N ALA A 213 2.99 17.00 1.81
CA ALA A 213 1.91 16.45 2.63
C ALA A 213 1.77 17.16 3.99
N GLN A 214 2.88 17.65 4.55
CA GLN A 214 2.89 18.48 5.77
C GLN A 214 2.21 19.83 5.52
N THR A 215 2.46 20.44 4.36
CA THR A 215 1.81 21.69 3.96
C THR A 215 0.31 21.48 3.79
N LYS A 216 -0.12 20.34 3.20
CA LYS A 216 -1.54 19.99 3.07
C LYS A 216 -2.23 19.85 4.42
N HIS A 217 -1.56 19.22 5.37
CA HIS A 217 -2.06 19.07 6.74
C HIS A 217 -2.18 20.41 7.47
N VAL A 218 -1.15 21.26 7.36
CA VAL A 218 -1.15 22.63 7.90
C VAL A 218 -2.28 23.46 7.31
N GLN A 219 -2.45 23.45 6.00
CA GLN A 219 -3.54 24.16 5.33
C GLN A 219 -4.91 23.66 5.79
N THR A 220 -5.08 22.34 5.98
CA THR A 220 -6.33 21.75 6.48
C THR A 220 -6.70 22.34 7.84
N MET A 221 -5.71 22.41 8.76
CA MET A 221 -5.93 22.96 10.09
C MET A 221 -6.16 24.47 10.07
N LEU A 222 -5.40 25.21 9.27
CA LEU A 222 -5.58 26.65 9.07
C LEU A 222 -6.99 26.96 8.55
N ILE A 223 -7.46 26.25 7.51
CA ILE A 223 -8.80 26.41 6.95
C ILE A 223 -9.87 26.09 7.99
N GLN A 224 -9.69 25.02 8.77
CA GLN A 224 -10.60 24.66 9.85
C GLN A 224 -10.72 25.76 10.92
N LEU A 225 -9.63 26.47 11.19
CA LEU A 225 -9.60 27.61 12.12
C LEU A 225 -10.01 28.94 11.46
N GLY A 226 -10.42 28.91 10.19
CA GLY A 226 -10.92 30.08 9.46
C GLY A 226 -9.85 30.90 8.73
N TYR A 227 -8.60 30.43 8.67
CA TYR A 227 -7.53 31.08 7.92
C TYR A 227 -7.63 30.75 6.43
N ASN A 228 -7.49 31.79 5.59
CA ASN A 228 -7.60 31.63 4.15
C ASN A 228 -6.27 31.18 3.54
N CYS A 229 -6.16 29.89 3.18
CA CYS A 229 -5.02 29.35 2.44
C CYS A 229 -5.12 29.55 0.92
N GLY A 230 -6.21 30.16 0.45
CA GLY A 230 -6.49 30.48 -0.94
C GLY A 230 -7.55 29.59 -1.59
N PRO A 231 -7.88 29.86 -2.87
CA PRO A 231 -9.04 29.27 -3.55
C PRO A 231 -8.92 27.75 -3.75
N THR A 232 -7.71 27.21 -3.69
CA THR A 232 -7.39 25.79 -3.83
C THR A 232 -7.48 25.02 -2.51
N GLY A 233 -7.60 25.70 -1.37
CA GLY A 233 -7.76 25.09 -0.06
C GLY A 233 -6.52 24.32 0.41
N ALA A 234 -6.72 23.13 0.96
CA ALA A 234 -5.65 22.25 1.43
C ALA A 234 -5.12 21.40 0.27
N ASP A 235 -4.28 22.01 -0.55
CA ASP A 235 -3.73 21.43 -1.78
C ASP A 235 -2.30 20.87 -1.64
N GLY A 236 -1.63 21.18 -0.54
CA GLY A 236 -0.25 20.80 -0.23
C GLY A 236 0.82 21.64 -0.90
N PHE A 237 0.46 22.76 -1.50
CA PHE A 237 1.40 23.70 -2.11
C PHE A 237 1.70 24.85 -1.17
N ASP A 238 3.00 25.10 -0.95
CA ASP A 238 3.43 26.23 -0.10
C ASP A 238 3.40 27.56 -0.89
N GLY A 239 2.20 27.94 -1.31
CA GLY A 239 1.94 29.15 -2.08
C GLY A 239 1.90 30.40 -1.21
N THR A 240 1.95 31.59 -1.85
CA THR A 240 1.98 32.88 -1.13
C THR A 240 0.81 33.08 -0.16
N GLN A 241 -0.36 32.52 -0.45
CA GLN A 241 -1.54 32.59 0.43
C GLN A 241 -1.44 31.63 1.62
N THR A 242 -0.82 30.46 1.45
CA THR A 242 -0.54 29.53 2.55
C THR A 242 0.50 30.12 3.50
N ILE A 243 1.58 30.70 2.97
CA ILE A 243 2.58 31.42 3.77
C ILE A 243 1.94 32.60 4.51
N ALA A 244 1.05 33.35 3.85
CA ALA A 244 0.32 34.45 4.50
C ALA A 244 -0.61 33.95 5.63
N ALA A 245 -1.32 32.84 5.42
CA ALA A 245 -2.15 32.20 6.44
C ALA A 245 -1.33 31.72 7.64
N ILE A 246 -0.16 31.12 7.40
CA ILE A 246 0.78 30.69 8.45
C ILE A 246 1.27 31.90 9.25
N LYS A 247 1.71 32.99 8.58
CA LYS A 247 2.15 34.21 9.26
C LYS A 247 1.06 34.83 10.12
N GLN A 248 -0.18 34.85 9.59
CA GLN A 248 -1.31 35.39 10.33
C GLN A 248 -1.59 34.54 11.58
N PHE A 249 -1.65 33.21 11.43
CA PHE A 249 -1.83 32.30 12.55
C PHE A 249 -0.71 32.42 13.60
N GLN A 250 0.56 32.47 13.17
CA GLN A 250 1.70 32.67 14.07
C GLN A 250 1.58 33.98 14.86
N SER A 251 1.19 35.06 14.18
CA SER A 251 0.95 36.36 14.81
C SER A 251 -0.17 36.30 15.84
N ASP A 252 -1.29 35.65 15.51
CA ASP A 252 -2.48 35.57 16.38
C ASP A 252 -2.22 34.79 17.68
N TYR A 253 -1.33 33.79 17.63
CA TYR A 253 -1.03 32.91 18.78
C TYR A 253 0.35 33.17 19.42
N GLY A 254 1.00 34.29 19.10
CA GLY A 254 2.25 34.71 19.74
C GLY A 254 3.44 33.80 19.45
N LEU A 255 3.46 33.17 18.27
CA LEU A 255 4.55 32.35 17.77
C LEU A 255 5.55 33.19 16.97
N GLN A 256 6.70 32.61 16.62
CA GLN A 256 7.63 33.22 15.68
C GLN A 256 6.96 33.41 14.31
N VAL A 257 6.91 34.65 13.81
CA VAL A 257 6.23 35.01 12.55
C VAL A 257 7.21 34.95 11.37
N ASP A 258 7.57 33.75 10.95
CA ASP A 258 8.45 33.52 9.79
C ASP A 258 7.70 33.00 8.56
N GLY A 259 6.43 32.61 8.71
CA GLY A 259 5.62 32.01 7.65
C GLY A 259 5.97 30.57 7.35
N ILE A 260 6.72 29.92 8.25
CA ILE A 260 7.10 28.52 8.16
C ILE A 260 6.31 27.77 9.22
N ALA A 261 5.49 26.79 8.81
CA ALA A 261 4.77 25.93 9.74
C ALA A 261 5.70 24.90 10.41
N GLY A 262 6.60 25.40 11.26
CA GLY A 262 7.48 24.59 12.10
C GLY A 262 6.73 23.93 13.27
N PRO A 263 7.43 23.14 14.11
CA PRO A 263 6.81 22.30 15.13
C PRO A 263 5.87 23.05 16.10
N GLN A 264 6.24 24.26 16.52
CA GLN A 264 5.40 25.07 17.41
C GLN A 264 4.11 25.56 16.73
N THR A 265 4.20 25.89 15.44
CA THR A 265 3.05 26.29 14.63
C THR A 265 2.10 25.11 14.42
N ILE A 266 2.64 23.95 14.06
CA ILE A 266 1.87 22.72 13.86
C ILE A 266 1.21 22.26 15.15
N ALA A 267 1.95 22.18 16.26
CA ALA A 267 1.39 21.77 17.54
C ALA A 267 0.23 22.67 17.98
N LYS A 268 0.36 23.99 17.75
CA LYS A 268 -0.71 24.93 18.08
C LYS A 268 -1.92 24.79 17.16
N LEU A 269 -1.70 24.54 15.86
CA LEU A 269 -2.77 24.23 14.91
C LEU A 269 -3.54 22.97 15.35
N GLU A 270 -2.82 21.88 15.64
CA GLU A 270 -3.38 20.61 16.08
C GLU A 270 -4.18 20.76 17.40
N GLU A 271 -3.63 21.50 18.37
CA GLU A 271 -4.30 21.81 19.64
C GLU A 271 -5.69 22.42 19.41
N LEU A 272 -5.79 23.37 18.48
CA LEU A 272 -7.00 24.15 18.23
C LEU A 272 -8.01 23.40 17.34
N THR A 273 -7.56 22.47 16.49
CA THR A 273 -8.44 21.72 15.57
C THR A 273 -8.96 20.40 16.13
N SER A 274 -8.40 19.90 17.23
CA SER A 274 -8.74 18.60 17.84
C SER A 274 -10.10 18.52 18.56
N GLY A 275 -10.93 19.57 18.52
CA GLY A 275 -12.32 19.53 18.98
C GLY A 275 -12.50 19.23 20.48
N LYS A 276 -12.26 20.23 21.33
CA LYS A 276 -12.95 20.37 22.63
C LYS A 276 -13.68 21.73 22.65
N PRO A 277 -14.88 21.83 23.27
CA PRO A 277 -15.58 23.11 23.36
C PRO A 277 -14.76 24.13 24.12
N SER A 278 -14.61 25.32 23.52
CA SER A 278 -14.11 26.52 24.17
C SER A 278 -15.01 26.93 25.33
N SER A 279 -14.41 27.11 26.51
CA SER A 279 -14.84 28.09 27.51
C SER A 279 -13.58 28.81 27.99
N GLY A 280 -13.52 30.12 27.78
CA GLY A 280 -12.27 30.88 27.73
C GLY A 280 -11.68 31.38 29.06
N SER A 281 -10.52 32.02 28.86
CA SER A 281 -9.78 32.97 29.69
C SER A 281 -8.93 32.46 30.87
N GLY A 282 -7.61 32.66 30.75
CA GLY A 282 -6.71 32.89 31.87
C GLY A 282 -5.49 31.95 31.96
N SER A 283 -4.32 32.42 31.54
CA SER A 283 -3.01 31.97 32.07
C SER A 283 -2.68 32.78 33.35
N PRO A 284 -1.69 32.41 34.22
CA PRO A 284 -0.65 31.38 34.05
C PRO A 284 -0.32 30.47 35.29
N ALA A 285 0.51 29.44 35.03
CA ALA A 285 1.66 28.96 35.85
C ALA A 285 1.62 27.55 36.57
N ILE A 286 2.70 26.77 36.26
CA ILE A 286 3.43 25.69 37.00
C ILE A 286 2.88 24.23 37.06
N GLN A 287 3.80 23.30 36.77
CA GLN A 287 3.78 21.81 36.66
C GLN A 287 3.60 21.04 38.00
N PRO A 288 3.73 19.68 38.08
CA PRO A 288 3.50 18.55 37.13
C PRO A 288 2.53 17.47 37.72
N VAL A 289 2.39 16.34 37.02
CA VAL A 289 1.93 14.99 37.45
C VAL A 289 0.50 14.58 37.05
N GLY A 290 0.44 13.54 36.21
CA GLY A 290 -0.46 12.40 36.46
C GLY A 290 -1.66 12.23 35.53
N GLY A 291 -1.50 11.33 34.55
CA GLY A 291 -2.49 10.26 34.36
C GLY A 291 -3.63 10.45 33.36
N ASN A 292 -3.48 9.68 32.29
CA ASN A 292 -4.48 8.76 31.73
C ASN A 292 -5.32 9.17 30.49
N VAL A 293 -4.72 8.87 29.33
CA VAL A 293 -5.19 8.02 28.22
C VAL A 293 -6.65 8.12 27.79
N ASN A 294 -6.83 8.51 26.52
CA ASN A 294 -7.60 7.75 25.54
C ASN A 294 -7.30 8.31 24.13
N SER A 295 -6.44 7.63 23.35
CA SER A 295 -6.20 7.97 21.95
C SER A 295 -6.26 6.75 21.03
N ASN A 296 -7.10 6.86 19.99
CA ASN A 296 -7.17 5.95 18.86
C ASN A 296 -6.84 6.77 17.61
N ASN A 297 -5.57 6.93 17.24
CA ASN A 297 -5.12 6.95 15.83
C ASN A 297 -3.59 6.87 15.72
N GLN A 298 -3.08 5.83 15.04
CA GLN A 298 -1.69 5.32 15.14
C GLN A 298 -0.84 5.66 13.91
N ASN A 299 -0.48 6.93 13.65
CA ASN A 299 0.54 7.20 12.62
C ASN A 299 1.41 8.47 12.73
N SER A 300 1.42 9.15 13.88
CA SER A 300 2.48 10.10 14.20
C SER A 300 3.60 9.40 14.97
N SER A 301 4.84 9.60 14.52
CA SER A 301 6.05 9.25 15.28
C SER A 301 5.89 9.72 16.74
N PRO A 302 6.00 8.86 17.76
CA PRO A 302 5.83 9.27 19.17
C PRO A 302 7.00 10.11 19.71
N TYR A 303 7.91 10.54 18.83
CA TYR A 303 9.16 11.21 19.17
C TYR A 303 9.05 12.72 18.90
N PRO A 304 9.47 13.58 19.85
CA PRO A 304 9.60 15.00 19.58
C PRO A 304 10.73 15.22 18.56
N PRO A 305 10.54 16.05 17.51
CA PRO A 305 11.67 16.56 16.76
C PRO A 305 12.53 17.40 17.73
N CYS A 306 13.79 16.98 17.91
CA CYS A 306 14.85 17.66 18.67
C CYS A 306 14.60 17.88 20.18
N GLN A 307 15.07 16.93 21.00
CA GLN A 307 15.49 17.24 22.38
C GLN A 307 17.02 17.19 22.59
N SER A 308 17.80 16.58 21.67
CA SER A 308 19.26 16.66 21.73
C SER A 308 19.79 17.76 20.81
N GLN A 309 20.72 18.57 21.32
CA GLN A 309 21.27 19.77 20.67
C GLN A 309 22.13 19.50 19.41
N THR A 310 22.08 18.31 18.82
CA THR A 310 23.04 17.88 17.79
C THR A 310 22.45 17.34 16.49
N ARG A 311 21.12 17.18 16.33
CA ARG A 311 20.55 16.78 15.02
C ARG A 311 19.15 17.29 14.75
N CYS A 312 18.99 17.97 13.62
CA CYS A 312 17.72 18.30 12.99
C CYS A 312 17.62 17.61 11.62
N HIS A 313 17.47 16.28 11.58
CA HIS A 313 17.07 15.58 10.36
C HIS A 313 15.67 14.98 10.55
N GLN A 314 14.81 15.10 9.55
CA GLN A 314 13.48 14.51 9.53
C GLN A 314 13.61 13.01 9.25
N GLU A 315 13.95 12.25 10.27
CA GLU A 315 14.06 10.79 10.23
C GLU A 315 12.72 10.16 9.89
N VAL A 316 12.77 9.08 9.12
CA VAL A 316 11.59 8.33 8.73
C VAL A 316 11.23 7.37 9.86
N TYR A 317 9.95 7.36 10.24
CA TYR A 317 9.39 6.40 11.18
C TYR A 317 8.38 5.50 10.48
N TYR A 318 8.47 4.20 10.73
CA TYR A 318 7.52 3.20 10.26
C TYR A 318 7.10 2.30 11.42
N ASN A 319 5.79 2.12 11.59
CA ASN A 319 5.23 1.12 12.49
C ASN A 319 4.99 -0.18 11.73
N GLN A 320 5.54 -1.31 12.17
CA GLN A 320 5.40 -2.61 11.51
C GLN A 320 3.95 -3.11 11.43
N CYS A 321 3.07 -2.59 12.29
CA CYS A 321 1.64 -2.90 12.32
C CYS A 321 0.75 -1.85 11.64
N ASP A 322 1.34 -0.96 10.84
CA ASP A 322 0.61 -0.04 9.97
C ASP A 322 -0.24 -0.79 8.92
N GLY A 323 -1.45 -0.29 8.66
CA GLY A 323 -2.41 -0.86 7.70
C GLY A 323 -1.84 -1.15 6.30
N ARG A 324 -0.86 -0.35 5.85
CA ARG A 324 -0.22 -0.47 4.53
C ARG A 324 0.55 -1.78 4.33
N TRP A 325 1.04 -2.39 5.40
CA TRP A 325 1.91 -3.58 5.30
C TRP A 325 1.73 -4.61 6.41
N LYS A 326 0.89 -4.36 7.42
CA LYS A 326 0.70 -5.28 8.56
C LYS A 326 0.29 -6.70 8.19
N TYR A 327 -0.34 -6.87 7.02
CA TYR A 327 -0.78 -8.17 6.49
C TYR A 327 0.19 -8.79 5.47
N SER A 328 1.24 -8.08 5.07
CA SER A 328 2.23 -8.61 4.13
C SER A 328 3.00 -9.76 4.78
N MET A 329 3.07 -10.90 4.09
CA MET A 329 3.76 -12.10 4.57
C MET A 329 5.26 -11.84 4.72
N TYR A 330 5.82 -12.33 5.82
CA TYR A 330 7.25 -12.33 6.08
C TYR A 330 7.67 -13.67 6.68
N SER A 331 7.86 -14.67 5.82
CA SER A 331 8.11 -16.06 6.22
C SER A 331 9.05 -16.78 5.25
N ASP A 332 9.96 -17.60 5.79
CA ASP A 332 10.82 -18.50 5.01
C ASP A 332 10.14 -19.84 4.66
N ARG A 333 8.97 -20.14 5.26
CA ARG A 333 8.25 -21.42 5.11
C ARG A 333 6.82 -21.25 4.60
N GLY A 334 6.45 -20.04 4.17
CA GLY A 334 5.09 -19.73 3.74
C GLY A 334 4.06 -19.75 4.88
N ASN A 335 4.49 -19.57 6.13
CA ASN A 335 3.60 -19.42 7.28
C ASN A 335 2.86 -18.08 7.19
N THR A 336 1.58 -18.13 6.86
CA THR A 336 0.71 -16.95 6.70
C THR A 336 0.47 -16.17 8.00
N GLY A 337 0.77 -16.76 9.16
CA GLY A 337 0.76 -16.06 10.46
C GLY A 337 1.99 -15.19 10.70
N ASN A 338 3.07 -15.41 9.96
CA ASN A 338 4.26 -14.57 10.00
C ASN A 338 4.11 -13.45 8.97
N THR A 339 3.74 -12.27 9.47
CA THR A 339 3.58 -11.04 8.70
C THR A 339 4.57 -10.00 9.18
N ILE A 340 4.64 -8.86 8.48
CA ILE A 340 5.43 -7.71 8.93
C ILE A 340 4.96 -7.23 10.32
N CYS A 341 3.66 -7.25 10.62
CA CYS A 341 3.19 -6.87 11.96
C CYS A 341 3.62 -7.87 13.05
N THR A 342 3.66 -9.17 12.77
CA THR A 342 4.00 -10.17 13.80
C THR A 342 5.50 -10.45 13.93
N SER A 343 6.28 -10.23 12.88
CA SER A 343 7.69 -10.65 12.82
C SER A 343 8.65 -9.71 12.07
N GLY A 344 8.16 -8.53 11.64
CA GLY A 344 8.87 -7.61 10.75
C GLY A 344 9.71 -6.52 11.42
N CYS A 345 10.10 -6.66 12.69
CA CYS A 345 10.85 -5.61 13.40
C CYS A 345 12.20 -5.27 12.75
N GLY A 346 12.95 -6.27 12.28
CA GLY A 346 14.21 -6.09 11.56
C GLY A 346 14.05 -5.31 10.24
N PRO A 347 13.21 -5.79 9.30
CA PRO A 347 12.91 -5.09 8.06
C PRO A 347 12.38 -3.67 8.27
N THR A 348 11.50 -3.48 9.25
CA THR A 348 10.92 -2.15 9.55
C THR A 348 11.99 -1.20 10.11
N ALA A 349 12.84 -1.68 11.02
CA ALA A 349 13.97 -0.90 11.55
C ALA A 349 14.94 -0.48 10.44
N MET A 350 15.28 -1.41 9.54
CA MET A 350 16.17 -1.09 8.42
C MET A 350 15.51 -0.18 7.38
N ALA A 351 14.21 -0.32 7.13
CA ALA A 351 13.46 0.56 6.25
C ALA A 351 13.51 2.00 6.75
N MET A 352 13.34 2.24 8.06
CA MET A 352 13.49 3.57 8.66
C MET A 352 14.87 4.18 8.38
N VAL A 353 15.93 3.39 8.50
CA VAL A 353 17.30 3.87 8.26
C VAL A 353 17.56 4.18 6.78
N VAL A 354 17.20 3.27 5.87
CA VAL A 354 17.42 3.46 4.42
C VAL A 354 16.55 4.61 3.91
N ALA A 355 15.30 4.71 4.34
CA ALA A 355 14.41 5.80 3.99
C ALA A 355 14.90 7.15 4.49
N THR A 356 15.59 7.16 5.63
CA THR A 356 16.20 8.37 6.16
C THR A 356 17.44 8.81 5.36
N PHE A 357 18.31 7.87 4.97
CA PHE A 357 19.62 8.23 4.41
C PHE A 357 19.73 8.19 2.89
N LYS A 358 18.94 7.36 2.21
CA LYS A 358 19.18 7.02 0.80
C LYS A 358 17.95 7.21 -0.06
N ASP A 359 16.82 6.64 0.34
CA ASP A 359 15.64 6.59 -0.53
C ASP A 359 14.36 6.52 0.29
N ARG A 360 13.64 7.65 0.41
CA ARG A 360 12.38 7.77 1.17
C ARG A 360 11.26 6.87 0.67
N SER A 361 11.36 6.31 -0.53
CA SER A 361 10.37 5.36 -1.06
C SER A 361 10.51 3.95 -0.45
N VAL A 362 11.61 3.68 0.25
CA VAL A 362 11.91 2.37 0.82
C VAL A 362 10.99 2.05 2.00
N THR A 363 10.23 0.97 1.87
CA THR A 363 9.21 0.51 2.82
C THR A 363 9.62 -0.76 3.58
N PRO A 364 8.92 -1.09 4.69
CA PRO A 364 9.09 -2.38 5.36
C PRO A 364 8.85 -3.59 4.45
N VAL A 365 7.97 -3.47 3.45
CA VAL A 365 7.68 -4.55 2.48
C VAL A 365 8.90 -4.87 1.62
N GLN A 366 9.56 -3.85 1.07
CA GLN A 366 10.77 -4.05 0.25
C GLN A 366 11.92 -4.65 1.07
N MET A 367 12.03 -4.26 2.35
CA MET A 367 13.03 -4.82 3.26
C MET A 367 12.73 -6.27 3.64
N ALA A 368 11.46 -6.60 3.86
CA ALA A 368 11.01 -7.96 4.15
C ALA A 368 11.26 -8.86 2.93
N GLN A 369 10.94 -8.39 1.72
CA GLN A 369 11.18 -9.12 0.48
C GLN A 369 12.68 -9.35 0.27
N TYR A 370 13.52 -8.31 0.42
CA TYR A 370 14.97 -8.46 0.30
C TYR A 370 15.52 -9.50 1.29
N SER A 371 15.04 -9.49 2.52
CA SER A 371 15.42 -10.49 3.53
C SER A 371 15.05 -11.91 3.08
N MET A 372 13.81 -12.13 2.62
CA MET A 372 13.35 -13.45 2.15
C MET A 372 14.12 -13.93 0.91
N ASP A 373 14.34 -13.07 -0.07
CA ASP A 373 15.03 -13.40 -1.34
C ASP A 373 16.48 -13.85 -1.11
N HIS A 374 17.10 -13.42 0.00
CA HIS A 374 18.48 -13.72 0.33
C HIS A 374 18.61 -14.72 1.47
N GLY A 375 17.51 -15.37 1.88
CA GLY A 375 17.52 -16.38 2.95
C GLY A 375 17.84 -15.81 4.34
N MET A 376 17.60 -14.51 4.56
CA MET A 376 17.93 -13.79 5.81
C MET A 376 16.74 -13.73 6.78
N LYS A 377 15.74 -14.58 6.58
CA LYS A 377 14.57 -14.77 7.43
C LYS A 377 14.52 -16.21 7.93
N ASN A 378 14.23 -16.38 9.21
CA ASN A 378 13.86 -17.63 9.85
C ASN A 378 12.54 -17.47 10.62
N ASP A 379 11.60 -18.39 10.45
CA ASP A 379 10.28 -18.35 11.09
C ASP A 379 10.29 -18.46 12.61
N ASN A 380 11.33 -19.07 13.19
CA ASN A 380 11.46 -19.22 14.63
C ASN A 380 12.35 -18.13 15.27
N GLU A 381 13.28 -17.56 14.51
CA GLU A 381 14.32 -16.65 15.05
C GLU A 381 14.18 -15.21 14.57
N GLY A 382 13.36 -14.96 13.54
CA GLY A 382 13.16 -13.64 12.95
C GLY A 382 14.18 -13.33 11.87
N THR A 383 14.69 -12.10 11.85
CA THR A 383 15.60 -11.61 10.80
C THR A 383 17.05 -11.86 11.19
N TYR A 384 17.83 -12.45 10.30
CA TYR A 384 19.25 -12.73 10.53
C TYR A 384 20.10 -11.46 10.59
N TRP A 385 21.19 -11.54 11.33
CA TRP A 385 22.06 -10.41 11.63
C TRP A 385 22.82 -9.89 10.41
N GLU A 386 23.16 -10.76 9.44
CA GLU A 386 23.76 -10.33 8.17
C GLU A 386 22.88 -9.39 7.35
N PHE A 387 21.56 -9.39 7.58
CA PHE A 387 20.59 -8.57 6.87
C PHE A 387 20.98 -7.08 6.86
N PHE A 388 21.36 -6.53 8.01
CA PHE A 388 21.59 -5.09 8.13
C PHE A 388 22.77 -4.60 7.29
N CYS A 389 23.90 -5.31 7.34
CA CYS A 389 25.06 -4.93 6.53
C CYS A 389 24.91 -5.33 5.06
N SER A 390 24.16 -6.39 4.75
CA SER A 390 23.78 -6.75 3.39
C SER A 390 22.94 -5.65 2.73
N VAL A 391 21.87 -5.20 3.41
CA VAL A 391 21.05 -4.08 2.93
C VAL A 391 21.87 -2.79 2.85
N ALA A 392 22.67 -2.47 3.87
CA ALA A 392 23.49 -1.26 3.84
C ALA A 392 24.39 -1.24 2.61
N SER A 393 25.05 -2.36 2.29
CA SER A 393 25.87 -2.50 1.09
C SER A 393 25.06 -2.27 -0.19
N LYS A 394 23.85 -2.84 -0.29
CA LYS A 394 22.94 -2.63 -1.44
C LYS A 394 22.64 -1.14 -1.68
N TYR A 395 22.46 -0.35 -0.62
CA TYR A 395 22.17 1.08 -0.72
C TYR A 395 23.41 1.98 -0.63
N GLY A 396 24.61 1.42 -0.80
CA GLY A 396 25.87 2.18 -0.76
C GLY A 396 26.10 2.88 0.58
N MET A 397 25.65 2.26 1.67
CA MET A 397 25.86 2.71 3.04
C MET A 397 26.99 1.93 3.70
N ARG A 398 27.68 2.57 4.63
CA ARG A 398 28.64 1.86 5.50
C ARG A 398 27.89 1.23 6.65
N CYS A 399 28.21 -0.02 6.94
CA CYS A 399 27.69 -0.77 8.08
C CYS A 399 28.83 -1.29 8.94
N GLU A 400 28.71 -1.08 10.24
CA GLU A 400 29.70 -1.53 11.21
C GLU A 400 28.99 -2.21 12.38
N GLN A 401 29.21 -3.51 12.53
CA GLN A 401 28.68 -4.27 13.66
C GLN A 401 29.57 -4.07 14.89
N ARG A 402 28.97 -3.74 16.04
CA ARG A 402 29.68 -3.42 17.28
C ARG A 402 28.98 -4.02 18.50
N SER A 403 29.80 -4.47 19.46
CA SER A 403 29.32 -4.86 20.77
C SER A 403 28.61 -3.70 21.45
N CYS A 404 27.49 -3.97 22.13
CA CYS A 404 26.77 -2.96 22.90
C CYS A 404 27.55 -2.49 24.14
N SER A 405 28.69 -3.11 24.48
CA SER A 405 29.64 -2.57 25.46
C SER A 405 30.30 -1.28 25.00
N ASP A 406 30.44 -1.07 23.68
CA ASP A 406 31.25 -0.01 23.08
C ASP A 406 30.46 1.31 22.94
N MET A 407 29.62 1.64 23.93
CA MET A 407 28.68 2.75 23.84
C MET A 407 29.33 4.11 23.62
N ASN A 408 30.58 4.33 24.08
CA ASN A 408 31.28 5.58 23.81
C ASN A 408 31.57 5.74 22.31
N TYR A 409 31.99 4.65 21.65
CA TYR A 409 32.24 4.65 20.21
C TYR A 409 30.93 4.74 19.43
N ILE A 410 29.93 3.93 19.78
CA ILE A 410 28.59 3.96 19.18
C ILE A 410 28.03 5.39 19.26
N ARG A 411 28.02 5.99 20.46
CA ARG A 411 27.59 7.36 20.68
C ARG A 411 28.36 8.33 19.79
N SER A 412 29.69 8.24 19.70
CA SER A 412 30.46 9.14 18.84
C SER A 412 30.05 9.07 17.37
N LYS A 413 29.66 7.90 16.86
CA LYS A 413 29.18 7.73 15.48
C LYS A 413 27.76 8.22 15.31
N ILE A 414 26.90 7.87 16.26
CA ILE A 414 25.52 8.36 16.30
C ILE A 414 25.49 9.86 16.53
N ASP A 415 26.47 10.51 17.15
CA ASP A 415 26.55 11.98 17.26
C ASP A 415 27.12 12.61 15.98
N ALA A 416 27.95 11.87 15.22
CA ALA A 416 28.59 12.34 13.99
C ALA A 416 27.76 12.21 12.70
N GLY A 417 26.67 11.46 12.71
CA GLY A 417 25.74 11.41 11.56
C GLY A 417 25.14 10.04 11.30
N ALA A 418 25.57 9.02 12.06
CA ALA A 418 25.09 7.65 11.89
C ALA A 418 23.69 7.45 12.51
N LEU A 419 22.98 6.44 12.02
CA LEU A 419 21.87 5.80 12.71
C LEU A 419 22.30 4.43 13.20
N GLY A 420 21.59 3.90 14.18
CA GLY A 420 21.86 2.61 14.77
C GLY A 420 20.71 1.63 14.57
N ILE A 421 21.02 0.34 14.52
CA ILE A 421 20.03 -0.70 14.81
C ILE A 421 20.57 -1.53 15.97
N ALA A 422 19.71 -1.85 16.93
CA ALA A 422 20.06 -2.66 18.09
C ALA A 422 19.21 -3.92 18.13
N SER A 423 19.84 -5.07 18.36
CA SER A 423 19.18 -6.33 18.71
C SER A 423 19.00 -6.38 20.23
N MET A 424 17.76 -6.45 20.69
CA MET A 424 17.39 -6.38 22.10
C MET A 424 17.00 -7.76 22.63
N ALA A 425 17.48 -8.08 23.81
CA ALA A 425 16.99 -9.12 24.69
C ALA A 425 15.72 -8.65 25.42
N PRO A 426 15.02 -9.56 26.14
CA PRO A 426 13.91 -9.17 27.00
C PRO A 426 14.31 -8.08 28.00
N GLY A 427 13.46 -7.06 28.13
CA GLY A 427 13.78 -5.83 28.84
C GLY A 427 12.71 -4.75 28.63
N GLN A 428 13.11 -3.48 28.68
CA GLN A 428 12.17 -2.35 28.55
C GLN A 428 11.39 -2.37 27.22
N TRP A 429 12.05 -2.74 26.13
CA TRP A 429 11.49 -2.63 24.77
C TRP A 429 10.60 -3.82 24.38
N THR A 430 10.84 -4.98 24.97
CA THR A 430 10.28 -6.26 24.49
C THR A 430 10.35 -7.33 25.57
N GLN A 431 9.44 -8.31 25.51
CA GLN A 431 9.50 -9.53 26.33
C GLN A 431 10.28 -10.67 25.65
N GLY A 432 10.64 -10.50 24.38
CA GLY A 432 11.38 -11.48 23.55
C GLY A 432 12.55 -10.82 22.82
N GLY A 433 13.03 -11.42 21.74
CA GLY A 433 13.98 -10.76 20.84
C GLY A 433 13.29 -9.61 20.08
N HIS A 434 13.99 -8.49 19.85
CA HIS A 434 13.45 -7.36 19.10
C HIS A 434 14.53 -6.52 18.43
N PHE A 435 14.18 -5.79 17.38
CA PHE A 435 15.06 -4.80 16.75
C PHE A 435 14.48 -3.40 16.89
N ILE A 436 15.31 -2.44 17.27
CA ILE A 436 14.95 -1.01 17.36
C ILE A 436 15.98 -0.17 16.60
N SER A 437 15.54 0.98 16.06
CA SER A 437 16.43 1.94 15.40
C SER A 437 16.83 3.03 16.37
N ILE A 438 18.13 3.26 16.56
CA ILE A 438 18.68 4.27 17.47
C ILE A 438 19.03 5.52 16.68
N ASN A 439 18.58 6.68 17.16
CA ASN A 439 18.77 7.94 16.45
C ASN A 439 19.61 8.98 17.18
N SER A 440 19.54 9.02 18.51
CA SER A 440 20.23 10.05 19.28
C SER A 440 20.51 9.64 20.72
N PHE A 441 21.43 10.39 21.33
CA PHE A 441 21.75 10.34 22.74
C PHE A 441 21.57 11.71 23.35
N ASP A 442 20.96 11.78 24.53
CA ASP A 442 20.83 13.00 25.32
C ASP A 442 21.22 12.71 26.77
N GLY A 443 22.30 13.33 27.25
CA GLY A 443 22.86 12.99 28.56
C GLY A 443 23.15 11.48 28.70
N ASP A 444 22.51 10.84 29.67
CA ASP A 444 22.57 9.38 29.91
C ASP A 444 21.39 8.60 29.29
N MET A 445 20.61 9.24 28.43
CA MET A 445 19.47 8.66 27.73
C MET A 445 19.82 8.37 26.27
N LEU A 446 19.35 7.23 25.78
CA LEU A 446 19.33 6.83 24.38
C LEU A 446 17.88 6.92 23.88
N TRP A 447 17.70 7.47 22.69
CA TRP A 447 16.41 7.57 22.01
C TRP A 447 16.37 6.62 20.80
N ALA A 448 15.21 5.97 20.62
CA ALA A 448 15.10 4.89 19.66
C ALA A 448 13.70 4.81 19.06
N HIS A 449 13.59 4.73 17.73
CA HIS A 449 12.38 4.34 17.01
C HIS A 449 12.09 2.84 17.19
N ASP A 450 11.04 2.52 17.94
CA ASP A 450 10.52 1.15 18.10
C ASP A 450 9.59 0.81 16.92
N PRO A 451 9.95 -0.12 16.02
CA PRO A 451 9.08 -0.51 14.91
C PRO A 451 7.79 -1.19 15.36
N ASN A 452 7.70 -1.69 16.60
CA ASN A 452 6.49 -2.25 17.20
C ASN A 452 6.00 -1.39 18.38
N TYR A 453 6.08 -0.06 18.20
CA TYR A 453 5.55 0.89 19.17
C TYR A 453 4.04 0.68 19.37
N ARG A 454 3.63 0.82 20.63
CA ARG A 454 2.24 0.89 21.07
C ARG A 454 2.13 2.04 22.05
N GLU A 455 0.98 2.70 22.09
CA GLU A 455 0.76 3.82 23.01
C GLU A 455 1.13 3.42 24.44
N GLY A 456 1.87 4.29 25.12
CA GLY A 456 2.36 4.05 26.48
C GLY A 456 3.69 3.30 26.59
N LYS A 457 4.27 2.80 25.49
CA LYS A 457 5.66 2.32 25.51
C LYS A 457 6.66 3.48 25.61
N SER A 458 7.78 3.24 26.28
CA SER A 458 8.89 4.18 26.33
C SER A 458 9.50 4.41 24.94
N VAL A 459 9.96 5.63 24.70
CA VAL A 459 10.65 6.08 23.47
C VAL A 459 12.13 6.36 23.70
N SER A 460 12.58 6.20 24.95
CA SER A 460 13.97 6.36 25.36
C SER A 460 14.30 5.40 26.51
N GLN A 461 15.59 5.18 26.75
CA GLN A 461 16.10 4.31 27.80
C GLN A 461 17.42 4.85 28.35
N LYS A 462 17.69 4.63 29.64
CA LYS A 462 19.02 4.87 30.19
C LYS A 462 20.06 4.02 29.48
N ILE A 463 21.20 4.59 29.13
CA ILE A 463 22.29 3.89 28.43
C ILE A 463 22.76 2.68 29.25
N SER A 464 22.81 2.80 30.57
CA SER A 464 23.17 1.69 31.49
C SER A 464 22.23 0.49 31.37
N THR A 465 20.91 0.72 31.33
CA THR A 465 19.91 -0.34 31.14
C THR A 465 19.95 -0.90 29.72
N PHE A 466 20.10 -0.03 28.71
CA PHE A 466 20.25 -0.44 27.32
C PHE A 466 21.43 -1.40 27.14
N LYS A 467 22.58 -1.10 27.75
CA LYS A 467 23.79 -1.97 27.69
C LYS A 467 23.52 -3.39 28.18
N SER A 468 22.70 -3.57 29.22
CA SER A 468 22.38 -4.91 29.75
C SER A 468 21.36 -5.67 28.89
N GLU A 469 20.56 -4.97 28.09
CA GLU A 469 19.51 -5.55 27.27
C GLU A 469 19.92 -5.70 25.80
N CYS A 470 20.92 -4.96 25.33
CA CYS A 470 21.38 -4.99 23.95
C CYS A 470 22.34 -6.16 23.71
N LYS A 471 21.97 -7.02 22.75
CA LYS A 471 22.76 -8.18 22.31
C LYS A 471 23.80 -7.82 21.25
N GLN A 472 23.41 -6.95 20.31
CA GLN A 472 24.26 -6.55 19.20
C GLN A 472 23.84 -5.19 18.63
N PHE A 473 24.78 -4.42 18.10
CA PHE A 473 24.52 -3.12 17.49
C PHE A 473 25.09 -3.02 16.07
N TRP A 474 24.40 -2.33 15.18
CA TRP A 474 24.88 -1.96 13.85
C TRP A 474 24.86 -0.45 13.70
N ILE A 475 26.01 0.13 13.38
CA ILE A 475 26.18 1.54 13.05
C ILE A 475 26.05 1.68 11.54
N LEU A 476 25.13 2.53 11.10
CA LEU A 476 24.76 2.71 9.71
C LEU A 476 25.02 4.16 9.30
N GLN A 477 25.81 4.35 8.24
CA GLN A 477 26.25 5.68 7.79
C GLN A 477 25.98 5.86 6.30
N LYS A 478 25.58 7.07 5.93
CA LYS A 478 25.34 7.48 4.54
C LYS A 478 26.61 7.45 3.69
#